data_AF-A0A958C6I6-F1
#
_entry.id   AF-A0A958C6I6-F1
#
_cell.length_a   1.000
_cell.length_b   1.000
_cell.length_c   1.000
_cell.angle_alpha   90.00
_cell.angle_beta   90.00
_cell.angle_gamma   90.00
#
_symmetry.space_group_name_H-M   'P 1'
#
loop_
_entity.id
_entity.type
_entity.pdbx_description
1 polymer ?
#
loop_
_entity_poly.entity_id
_entity_poly.type
_entity_poly.pdbx_seq_one_letter_code
_entity_poly.pdbx_strand_id
1 'polypeptide(L)'
;EKYLGSGLVKGVGPVTAKRIVRKFGADTLTIIDENPDQLHQVLGVGPKRIRQIKAAWHEQRQIREVMVFLQSNGVSPALAVRIYKQYGDGSAAVVTNDPYRLARDVHGIGFITADKIARNQGIAPDAPERVAAGVAYTLSQKADDGHVYVPQGELVQASATLLEVPPQLVAEAIETLSRDDQVHVDATVRSGQGLAEERAVYLTPFYYGEIGVAGRLQRLMHATEDRLYTFHSFDWPQAFAVVQRDSGLALTPRQQEAVRTALTQRVAVLTGGPGTGKTTTMQTLIRLLDATGSSYVLASPTGRAAKRLSEATGKQAKTIHRLLEFSPGGAGGFGFGRNEDNPLTADMVIVDEASMLDLLLTNSLLKAIPAGA
;
A
#
# COMPACT_ATOMS: atom_id res chain seq x y z
N GLU A 1 23.81 19.04 -13.09
CA GLU A 1 22.74 19.91 -12.49
C GLU A 1 21.96 19.21 -11.38
N LYS A 2 21.22 18.13 -11.68
CA LYS A 2 20.33 17.46 -10.71
C LYS A 2 21.03 16.96 -9.44
N TYR A 3 22.25 16.43 -9.55
CA TYR A 3 23.06 16.01 -8.39
C TYR A 3 23.39 17.18 -7.45
N LEU A 4 23.98 18.25 -7.99
CA LEU A 4 24.35 19.45 -7.22
C LEU A 4 23.15 20.14 -6.57
N GLY A 5 21.97 20.07 -7.19
CA GLY A 5 20.73 20.67 -6.68
C GLY A 5 19.87 19.74 -5.82
N SER A 6 20.30 18.49 -5.57
CA SER A 6 19.52 17.45 -4.88
C SER A 6 19.37 17.68 -3.36
N GLY A 7 20.03 18.70 -2.81
CA GLY A 7 20.08 18.96 -1.37
C GLY A 7 21.15 18.15 -0.62
N LEU A 8 21.89 17.27 -1.32
CA LEU A 8 23.04 16.56 -0.76
C LEU A 8 24.18 17.55 -0.48
N VAL A 9 24.57 18.40 -1.45
CA VAL A 9 25.65 19.38 -1.25
C VAL A 9 25.16 20.59 -0.47
N LYS A 10 25.43 20.63 0.84
CA LYS A 10 25.08 21.77 1.71
C LYS A 10 25.69 23.07 1.15
N GLY A 11 24.83 24.08 0.95
CA GLY A 11 25.23 25.38 0.40
C GLY A 11 24.93 25.57 -1.08
N VAL A 12 24.56 24.52 -1.82
CA VAL A 12 24.15 24.56 -3.23
C VAL A 12 22.65 24.25 -3.37
N GLY A 13 21.84 25.28 -3.60
CA GLY A 13 20.43 25.11 -3.96
C GLY A 13 20.25 24.83 -5.46
N PRO A 14 19.04 24.45 -5.91
CA PRO A 14 18.77 24.14 -7.32
C PRO A 14 19.15 25.28 -8.29
N VAL A 15 18.89 26.52 -7.89
CA VAL A 15 19.22 27.72 -8.68
C VAL A 15 20.74 27.92 -8.79
N THR A 16 21.48 27.68 -7.71
CA THR A 16 22.95 27.79 -7.69
C THR A 16 23.58 26.65 -8.47
N ALA A 17 23.07 25.42 -8.33
CA ALA A 17 23.50 24.26 -9.11
C ALA A 17 23.37 24.51 -10.62
N LYS A 18 22.25 25.10 -11.05
CA LYS A 18 22.02 25.45 -12.46
C LYS A 18 23.02 26.49 -12.97
N ARG A 19 23.36 27.49 -12.16
CA ARG A 19 24.35 28.52 -12.51
C ARG A 19 25.77 27.96 -12.61
N ILE A 20 26.15 27.10 -11.66
CA ILE A 20 27.46 26.43 -11.65
C ILE A 20 27.62 25.57 -12.91
N VAL A 21 26.63 24.75 -13.23
CA VAL A 21 26.66 23.87 -14.41
C VAL A 21 26.62 24.67 -15.71
N ARG A 22 25.89 25.79 -15.76
CA ARG A 22 25.86 26.66 -16.93
C ARG A 22 27.23 27.32 -17.20
N LYS A 23 28.03 27.57 -16.16
CA LYS A 23 29.34 28.21 -16.28
C LYS A 23 30.45 27.22 -16.64
N PHE A 24 30.43 26.03 -16.04
CA PHE A 24 31.54 25.07 -16.13
C PHE A 24 31.20 23.79 -16.92
N GLY A 25 29.95 23.60 -17.37
CA GLY A 25 29.59 22.52 -18.27
C GLY A 25 29.94 21.12 -17.74
N ALA A 26 30.58 20.30 -18.56
CA ALA A 26 31.04 18.95 -18.19
C ALA A 26 32.14 18.98 -17.11
N ASP A 27 32.96 20.03 -17.10
CA ASP A 27 34.08 20.20 -16.16
C ASP A 27 33.66 20.69 -14.77
N THR A 28 32.36 20.92 -14.58
CA THR A 28 31.79 21.37 -13.30
C THR A 28 32.27 20.50 -12.13
N LEU A 29 32.33 19.19 -12.32
CA LEU A 29 32.72 18.26 -11.27
C LEU A 29 34.22 18.31 -10.99
N THR A 30 35.04 18.33 -12.05
CA THR A 30 36.51 18.44 -11.98
C THR A 30 36.93 19.74 -11.30
N ILE A 31 36.26 20.86 -11.62
CA ILE A 31 36.55 22.16 -11.00
C ILE A 31 36.23 22.17 -9.53
N ILE A 32 35.15 21.52 -9.07
CA ILE A 32 34.86 21.46 -7.62
C ILE A 32 35.88 20.54 -6.90
N ASP A 33 36.43 19.53 -7.58
CA ASP A 33 37.40 18.58 -7.00
C ASP A 33 38.83 19.14 -6.93
N GLU A 34 39.31 19.70 -8.04
CA GLU A 34 40.71 20.11 -8.19
C GLU A 34 40.92 21.60 -7.92
N ASN A 35 39.97 22.46 -8.35
CA ASN A 35 40.10 23.92 -8.28
C ASN A 35 38.83 24.64 -7.76
N PRO A 36 38.28 24.24 -6.60
CA PRO A 36 37.02 24.77 -6.06
C PRO A 36 36.99 26.29 -5.85
N ASP A 37 38.15 26.94 -5.74
CA ASP A 37 38.23 28.40 -5.60
C ASP A 37 37.78 29.13 -6.88
N GLN A 38 37.76 28.46 -8.05
CA GLN A 38 37.17 29.01 -9.28
C GLN A 38 35.66 29.23 -9.20
N LEU A 39 34.97 28.62 -8.23
CA LEU A 39 33.54 28.81 -8.02
C LEU A 39 33.16 30.27 -7.69
N HIS A 40 34.11 31.12 -7.29
CA HIS A 40 33.88 32.56 -7.10
C HIS A 40 33.42 33.27 -8.39
N GLN A 41 33.72 32.69 -9.56
CA GLN A 41 33.31 33.21 -10.86
C GLN A 41 31.79 33.05 -11.10
N VAL A 42 31.07 32.33 -10.24
CA VAL A 42 29.63 32.10 -10.34
C VAL A 42 28.87 33.08 -9.43
N LEU A 43 27.97 33.84 -10.04
CA LEU A 43 27.16 34.84 -9.35
C LEU A 43 26.33 34.23 -8.19
N GLY A 44 26.66 34.63 -6.95
CA GLY A 44 26.01 34.18 -5.71
C GLY A 44 26.80 33.13 -4.90
N VAL A 45 28.02 32.79 -5.31
CA VAL A 45 28.92 31.85 -4.63
C VAL A 45 30.11 32.61 -4.01
N GLY A 46 29.90 33.18 -2.82
CA GLY A 46 30.95 33.87 -2.07
C GLY A 46 31.86 32.94 -1.27
N PRO A 47 32.96 33.45 -0.67
CA PRO A 47 34.00 32.65 -0.01
C PRO A 47 33.50 31.77 1.14
N LYS A 48 32.47 32.21 1.90
CA LYS A 48 31.81 31.37 2.92
C LYS A 48 31.13 30.13 2.31
N ARG A 49 30.49 30.32 1.15
CA ARG A 49 29.78 29.27 0.41
C ARG A 49 30.77 28.31 -0.25
N ILE A 50 31.88 28.81 -0.77
CA ILE A 50 32.98 27.98 -1.30
C ILE A 50 33.54 27.07 -0.21
N ARG A 51 33.75 27.58 1.01
CA ARG A 51 34.19 26.74 2.15
C ARG A 51 33.17 25.65 2.51
N GLN A 52 31.88 25.99 2.52
CA GLN A 52 30.81 25.01 2.76
C GLN A 52 30.75 23.94 1.66
N ILE A 53 30.91 24.36 0.40
CA ILE A 53 30.97 23.46 -0.75
C ILE A 53 32.20 22.55 -0.63
N LYS A 54 33.40 23.08 -0.35
CA LYS A 54 34.63 22.28 -0.11
C LYS A 54 34.43 21.21 0.96
N ALA A 55 33.91 21.59 2.12
CA ALA A 55 33.69 20.67 3.23
C ALA A 55 32.66 19.59 2.88
N ALA A 56 31.51 19.99 2.32
CA ALA A 56 30.47 19.07 1.88
C ALA A 56 30.94 18.18 0.72
N TRP A 57 31.81 18.67 -0.17
CA TRP A 57 32.32 17.93 -1.30
C TRP A 57 33.28 16.82 -0.86
N HIS A 58 34.15 17.11 0.10
CA HIS A 58 35.04 16.12 0.71
C HIS A 58 34.27 15.04 1.47
N GLU A 59 33.28 15.42 2.28
CA GLU A 59 32.41 14.47 2.99
C GLU A 59 31.59 13.58 2.04
N GLN A 60 31.34 14.04 0.81
CA GLN A 60 30.47 13.34 -0.16
C GLN A 60 31.20 12.59 -1.27
N ARG A 61 32.53 12.44 -1.19
CA ARG A 61 33.30 11.75 -2.23
C ARG A 61 32.83 10.30 -2.45
N GLN A 62 32.57 9.56 -1.37
CA GLN A 62 32.04 8.19 -1.43
C GLN A 62 30.64 8.14 -2.05
N ILE A 63 29.76 9.07 -1.67
CA ILE A 63 28.42 9.23 -2.26
C ILE A 63 28.53 9.47 -3.77
N ARG A 64 29.49 10.31 -4.19
CA ARG A 64 29.71 10.63 -5.60
C ARG A 64 30.11 9.41 -6.42
N GLU A 65 31.06 8.62 -5.94
CA GLU A 65 31.50 7.39 -6.63
C GLU A 65 30.33 6.42 -6.81
N VAL A 66 29.52 6.23 -5.77
CA VAL A 66 28.28 5.44 -5.85
C VAL A 66 27.29 6.05 -6.86
N MET A 67 27.12 7.37 -6.88
CA MET A 67 26.19 8.03 -7.82
C MET A 67 26.63 7.91 -9.28
N VAL A 68 27.94 8.01 -9.54
CA VAL A 68 28.50 7.81 -10.87
C VAL A 68 28.31 6.36 -11.30
N PHE A 69 28.58 5.41 -10.41
CA PHE A 69 28.35 3.99 -10.66
C PHE A 69 26.87 3.69 -10.96
N LEU A 70 25.93 4.24 -10.18
CA LEU A 70 24.50 4.05 -10.43
C LEU A 70 24.09 4.63 -11.78
N GLN A 71 24.61 5.81 -12.14
CA GLN A 71 24.32 6.44 -13.43
C GLN A 71 24.94 5.69 -14.61
N SER A 72 26.15 5.14 -14.48
CA SER A 72 26.77 4.32 -15.53
C SER A 72 25.98 3.03 -15.79
N ASN A 73 25.27 2.53 -14.78
CA ASN A 73 24.36 1.39 -14.91
C ASN A 73 22.95 1.77 -15.41
N GLY A 74 22.73 3.02 -15.81
CA GLY A 74 21.47 3.49 -16.39
C GLY A 74 20.42 3.94 -15.36
N VAL A 75 20.80 4.11 -14.09
CA VAL A 75 19.89 4.59 -13.05
C VAL A 75 19.74 6.12 -13.15
N SER A 76 18.48 6.59 -13.18
CA SER A 76 18.23 8.04 -13.19
C SER A 76 18.72 8.71 -11.89
N PRO A 77 19.14 9.98 -11.92
CA PRO A 77 19.64 10.66 -10.71
C PRO A 77 18.66 10.67 -9.54
N ALA A 78 17.34 10.72 -9.80
CA ALA A 78 16.32 10.70 -8.75
C ALA A 78 16.22 9.32 -8.08
N LEU A 79 16.33 8.24 -8.86
CA LEU A 79 16.35 6.87 -8.34
C LEU A 79 17.65 6.59 -7.60
N ALA A 80 18.79 7.05 -8.11
CA ALA A 80 20.09 6.88 -7.46
C ALA A 80 20.11 7.47 -6.05
N VAL A 81 19.49 8.64 -5.85
CA VAL A 81 19.28 9.23 -4.51
C VAL A 81 18.44 8.34 -3.60
N ARG A 82 17.41 7.67 -4.13
CA ARG A 82 16.57 6.76 -3.33
C ARG A 82 17.31 5.49 -2.95
N ILE A 83 18.03 4.88 -3.89
CA ILE A 83 18.88 3.70 -3.64
C ILE A 83 19.91 4.05 -2.55
N TYR A 84 20.60 5.19 -2.68
CA TYR A 84 21.58 5.62 -1.69
C TYR A 84 20.96 5.90 -0.32
N LYS A 85 19.77 6.50 -0.25
CA LYS A 85 19.06 6.69 1.02
C LYS A 85 18.71 5.36 1.69
N GLN A 86 18.48 4.29 0.91
CA GLN A 86 18.11 2.98 1.42
C GLN A 86 19.33 2.17 1.89
N TYR A 87 20.41 2.17 1.11
CA TYR A 87 21.55 1.26 1.34
C TYR A 87 22.86 1.96 1.71
N GLY A 88 22.91 3.29 1.66
CA GLY A 88 24.12 4.07 1.86
C GLY A 88 25.25 3.61 0.94
N ASP A 89 26.41 3.37 1.52
CA ASP A 89 27.63 2.97 0.81
C ASP A 89 27.53 1.53 0.23
N GLY A 90 26.61 0.70 0.75
CA GLY A 90 26.34 -0.63 0.21
C GLY A 90 25.57 -0.63 -1.12
N SER A 91 25.11 0.52 -1.59
CA SER A 91 24.29 0.63 -2.81
C SER A 91 24.94 0.01 -4.04
N ALA A 92 26.24 0.24 -4.24
CA ALA A 92 26.95 -0.29 -5.40
C ALA A 92 27.01 -1.83 -5.36
N ALA A 93 27.32 -2.40 -4.19
CA ALA A 93 27.36 -3.85 -3.99
C ALA A 93 25.98 -4.50 -4.20
N VAL A 94 24.91 -3.87 -3.73
CA VAL A 94 23.54 -4.37 -3.95
C VAL A 94 23.20 -4.38 -5.44
N VAL A 95 23.49 -3.29 -6.14
CA VAL A 95 23.23 -3.22 -7.60
C VAL A 95 24.01 -4.28 -8.35
N THR A 96 25.26 -4.55 -7.96
CA THR A 96 26.09 -5.58 -8.63
C THR A 96 25.69 -7.00 -8.30
N ASN A 97 25.40 -7.31 -7.05
CA ASN A 97 25.21 -8.68 -6.60
C ASN A 97 23.75 -9.13 -6.65
N ASP A 98 22.79 -8.23 -6.46
CA ASP A 98 21.34 -8.53 -6.50
C ASP A 98 20.56 -7.29 -6.98
N PRO A 99 20.65 -6.95 -8.28
CA PRO A 99 19.96 -5.80 -8.84
C PRO A 99 18.42 -5.92 -8.75
N TYR A 100 17.86 -7.13 -8.68
CA TYR A 100 16.42 -7.33 -8.53
C TYR A 100 15.91 -7.02 -7.12
N ARG A 101 16.79 -7.02 -6.10
CA ARG A 101 16.49 -6.46 -4.78
C ARG A 101 16.04 -5.00 -4.83
N LEU A 102 16.52 -4.23 -5.80
CA LEU A 102 16.10 -2.84 -5.96
C LEU A 102 14.58 -2.72 -6.22
N ALA A 103 13.98 -3.69 -6.91
CA ALA A 103 12.55 -3.71 -7.16
C ALA A 103 11.72 -4.01 -5.89
N ARG A 104 12.34 -4.65 -4.89
CA ARG A 104 11.71 -5.01 -3.62
C ARG A 104 11.84 -3.88 -2.59
N ASP A 105 13.04 -3.32 -2.46
CA ASP A 105 13.37 -2.44 -1.34
C ASP A 105 13.24 -0.94 -1.67
N VAL A 106 13.26 -0.55 -2.96
CA VAL A 106 13.33 0.85 -3.38
C VAL A 106 12.07 1.30 -4.09
N HIS A 107 11.25 2.09 -3.39
CA HIS A 107 10.02 2.64 -3.96
C HIS A 107 10.24 3.42 -5.26
N GLY A 108 9.52 3.01 -6.32
CA GLY A 108 9.60 3.58 -7.67
C GLY A 108 10.62 2.91 -8.57
N ILE A 109 11.34 1.89 -8.10
CA ILE A 109 12.06 0.95 -8.96
C ILE A 109 11.17 -0.28 -9.08
N GLY A 110 10.65 -0.54 -10.28
CA GLY A 110 9.95 -1.79 -10.59
C GLY A 110 10.87 -2.78 -11.31
N PHE A 111 10.37 -4.00 -11.54
CA PHE A 111 11.08 -5.05 -12.26
C PHE A 111 11.66 -4.57 -13.59
N ILE A 112 10.89 -3.84 -14.41
CA ILE A 112 11.37 -3.33 -15.71
C ILE A 112 12.65 -2.48 -15.57
N THR A 113 12.74 -1.68 -14.51
CA THR A 113 13.93 -0.83 -14.27
C THR A 113 15.08 -1.66 -13.73
N ALA A 114 14.81 -2.58 -12.80
CA ALA A 114 15.81 -3.51 -12.28
C ALA A 114 16.38 -4.42 -13.40
N ASP A 115 15.53 -4.92 -14.31
CA ASP A 115 15.93 -5.78 -15.43
C ASP A 115 16.84 -5.04 -16.43
N LYS A 116 16.61 -3.74 -16.65
CA LYS A 116 17.52 -2.91 -17.45
C LYS A 116 18.91 -2.79 -16.80
N ILE A 117 18.94 -2.58 -15.49
CA ILE A 117 20.20 -2.48 -14.72
C ILE A 117 20.92 -3.84 -14.71
N ALA A 118 20.20 -4.93 -14.50
CA ALA A 118 20.72 -6.29 -14.50
C ALA A 118 21.34 -6.67 -15.85
N ARG A 119 20.64 -6.39 -16.96
CA ARG A 119 21.15 -6.63 -18.32
C ARG A 119 22.42 -5.82 -18.63
N ASN A 120 22.49 -4.56 -18.19
CA ASN A 120 23.69 -3.74 -18.34
C ASN A 120 24.90 -4.30 -17.58
N GLN A 121 24.66 -5.08 -16.53
CA GLN A 121 25.70 -5.76 -15.75
C GLN A 121 26.02 -7.17 -16.27
N GLY A 122 25.41 -7.59 -17.38
CA GLY A 122 25.69 -8.88 -18.01
C GLY A 122 24.96 -10.07 -17.39
N ILE A 123 23.90 -9.85 -16.60
CA ILE A 123 23.05 -10.95 -16.11
C ILE A 123 22.36 -11.62 -17.30
N ALA A 124 22.46 -12.95 -17.36
CA ALA A 124 21.89 -13.75 -18.44
C ALA A 124 20.34 -13.67 -18.45
N PRO A 125 19.70 -13.73 -19.63
CA PRO A 125 18.24 -13.72 -19.72
C PRO A 125 17.55 -14.87 -18.98
N ASP A 126 18.19 -16.03 -18.89
CA ASP A 126 17.70 -17.22 -18.20
C ASP A 126 18.21 -17.35 -16.76
N ALA A 127 18.88 -16.32 -16.22
CA ALA A 127 19.39 -16.34 -14.86
C ALA A 127 18.25 -16.57 -13.84
N PRO A 128 18.40 -17.50 -12.86
CA PRO A 128 17.34 -17.83 -11.91
C PRO A 128 16.78 -16.62 -11.15
N GLU A 129 17.65 -15.68 -10.76
CA GLU A 129 17.27 -14.45 -10.06
C GLU A 129 16.36 -13.55 -10.91
N ARG A 130 16.65 -13.46 -12.22
CA ARG A 130 15.82 -12.72 -13.18
C ARG A 130 14.46 -13.37 -13.34
N VAL A 131 14.43 -14.70 -13.49
CA VAL A 131 13.19 -15.44 -13.70
C VAL A 131 12.30 -15.32 -12.45
N ALA A 132 12.85 -15.51 -11.25
CA ALA A 132 12.14 -15.32 -9.99
C ALA A 132 11.57 -13.90 -9.85
N ALA A 133 12.39 -12.86 -10.10
CA ALA A 133 11.92 -11.48 -10.05
C ALA A 133 10.82 -11.19 -11.09
N GLY A 134 10.91 -11.80 -12.28
CA GLY A 134 9.93 -11.66 -13.34
C GLY A 134 8.60 -12.36 -13.06
N VAL A 135 8.63 -13.53 -12.42
CA VAL A 135 7.44 -14.24 -11.95
C VAL A 135 6.72 -13.43 -10.87
N ALA A 136 7.45 -12.96 -9.86
CA ALA A 136 6.90 -12.11 -8.81
C ALA A 136 6.29 -10.82 -9.40
N TYR A 137 6.94 -10.22 -10.40
CA TYR A 137 6.41 -9.07 -11.13
C TYR A 137 5.12 -9.39 -11.88
N THR A 138 5.08 -10.50 -12.62
CA THR A 138 3.89 -10.93 -13.38
C THR A 138 2.71 -11.16 -12.45
N LEU A 139 2.96 -11.80 -11.31
CA LEU A 139 1.95 -12.01 -10.28
C LEU A 139 1.49 -10.70 -9.62
N SER A 140 2.41 -9.77 -9.35
CA SER A 140 2.07 -8.43 -8.85
C SER A 140 1.21 -7.63 -9.82
N GLN A 141 1.48 -7.71 -11.13
CA GLN A 141 0.63 -7.05 -12.13
C GLN A 141 -0.78 -7.63 -12.17
N LYS A 142 -0.90 -8.96 -12.06
CA LYS A 142 -2.22 -9.62 -11.93
C LYS A 142 -2.93 -9.18 -10.65
N ALA A 143 -2.21 -8.99 -9.55
CA ALA A 143 -2.77 -8.45 -8.32
C ALA A 143 -3.24 -7.00 -8.47
N ASP A 144 -2.50 -6.16 -9.21
CA ASP A 144 -2.90 -4.78 -9.55
C ASP A 144 -4.18 -4.75 -10.41
N ASP A 145 -4.40 -5.77 -11.24
CA ASP A 145 -5.64 -5.99 -12.01
C ASP A 145 -6.81 -6.52 -11.13
N GLY A 146 -6.57 -6.78 -9.85
CA GLY A 146 -7.57 -7.20 -8.87
C GLY A 146 -7.63 -8.71 -8.60
N HIS A 147 -6.73 -9.51 -9.18
CA HIS A 147 -6.66 -10.94 -8.89
C HIS A 147 -6.03 -11.19 -7.50
N VAL A 148 -6.66 -12.04 -6.68
CA VAL A 148 -6.09 -12.45 -5.39
C VAL A 148 -5.02 -13.54 -5.57
N TYR A 149 -5.25 -14.43 -6.53
CA TYR A 149 -4.33 -15.48 -6.95
C TYR A 149 -4.39 -15.66 -8.46
N VAL A 150 -3.41 -16.39 -9.00
CA VAL A 150 -3.38 -16.82 -10.39
C VAL A 150 -3.19 -18.33 -10.44
N PRO A 151 -3.94 -19.08 -11.27
CA PRO A 151 -3.67 -20.49 -11.48
C PRO A 151 -2.25 -20.71 -12.01
N GLN A 152 -1.55 -21.73 -11.49
CA GLN A 152 -0.14 -21.93 -11.80
C GLN A 152 0.12 -22.07 -13.30
N GLY A 153 -0.75 -22.75 -14.05
CA GLY A 153 -0.60 -22.89 -15.49
C GLY A 153 -0.63 -21.55 -16.22
N GLU A 154 -1.59 -20.67 -15.86
CA GLU A 154 -1.69 -19.32 -16.41
C GLU A 154 -0.46 -18.47 -16.06
N LEU A 155 -0.02 -18.49 -14.79
CA LEU A 155 1.13 -17.71 -14.35
C LEU A 155 2.41 -18.15 -15.08
N VAL A 156 2.59 -19.47 -15.27
CA VAL A 156 3.74 -20.03 -15.98
C VAL A 156 3.77 -19.51 -17.42
N GLN A 157 2.64 -19.58 -18.14
CA GLN A 157 2.57 -19.12 -19.53
C GLN A 157 2.80 -17.61 -19.66
N ALA A 158 2.16 -16.82 -18.80
CA ALA A 158 2.29 -15.37 -18.82
C ALA A 158 3.73 -14.92 -18.53
N SER A 159 4.37 -15.52 -17.51
CA SER A 159 5.75 -15.18 -17.14
C SER A 159 6.75 -15.66 -18.18
N ALA A 160 6.57 -16.86 -18.74
CA ALA A 160 7.43 -17.39 -19.81
C ALA A 160 7.41 -16.48 -21.05
N THR A 161 6.22 -16.00 -21.42
CA THR A 161 6.05 -15.07 -22.55
C THR A 161 6.72 -13.72 -22.27
N LEU A 162 6.53 -13.16 -21.07
CA LEU A 162 7.12 -11.88 -20.69
C LEU A 162 8.66 -11.92 -20.66
N LEU A 163 9.21 -13.03 -20.15
CA LEU A 163 10.63 -13.17 -19.92
C LEU A 163 11.39 -13.76 -21.11
N GLU A 164 10.67 -14.32 -22.08
CA GLU A 164 11.18 -15.06 -23.24
C GLU A 164 12.03 -16.27 -22.81
N VAL A 165 11.55 -17.02 -21.81
CA VAL A 165 12.25 -18.19 -21.24
C VAL A 165 11.37 -19.45 -21.27
N PRO A 166 11.96 -20.66 -21.22
CA PRO A 166 11.19 -21.89 -21.15
C PRO A 166 10.27 -21.96 -19.91
N PRO A 167 9.04 -22.50 -20.04
CA PRO A 167 8.09 -22.68 -18.92
C PRO A 167 8.66 -23.44 -17.71
N GLN A 168 9.64 -24.33 -17.93
CA GLN A 168 10.27 -25.13 -16.87
C GLN A 168 11.03 -24.24 -15.87
N LEU A 169 11.80 -23.26 -16.37
CA LEU A 169 12.53 -22.32 -15.51
C LEU A 169 11.57 -21.47 -14.68
N VAL A 170 10.41 -21.15 -15.23
CA VAL A 170 9.35 -20.42 -14.53
C VAL A 170 8.75 -21.25 -13.40
N ALA A 171 8.50 -22.54 -13.63
CA ALA A 171 8.00 -23.44 -12.59
C ALA A 171 9.02 -23.59 -11.44
N GLU A 172 10.30 -23.77 -11.75
CA GLU A 172 11.39 -23.81 -10.76
C GLU A 172 11.52 -22.49 -9.98
N ALA A 173 11.31 -21.36 -10.66
CA ALA A 173 11.31 -20.05 -10.03
C ALA A 173 10.13 -19.87 -9.06
N ILE A 174 8.94 -20.39 -9.37
CA ILE A 174 7.79 -20.39 -8.43
C ILE A 174 8.13 -21.18 -7.16
N GLU A 175 8.76 -22.34 -7.30
CA GLU A 175 9.20 -23.14 -6.14
C GLU A 175 10.27 -22.43 -5.30
N THR A 176 11.16 -21.68 -5.95
CA THR A 176 12.17 -20.85 -5.27
C THR A 176 11.51 -19.71 -4.50
N LEU A 177 10.61 -18.96 -5.14
CA LEU A 177 9.86 -17.88 -4.50
C LEU A 177 8.99 -18.38 -3.33
N SER A 178 8.47 -19.60 -3.44
CA SER A 178 7.72 -20.27 -2.38
C SER A 178 8.59 -20.62 -1.17
N ARG A 179 9.81 -21.13 -1.42
CA ARG A 179 10.81 -21.36 -0.35
C ARG A 179 11.25 -20.07 0.34
N ASP A 180 11.30 -18.96 -0.40
CA ASP A 180 11.67 -17.64 0.11
C ASP A 180 10.49 -16.86 0.73
N ASP A 181 9.31 -17.49 0.89
CA ASP A 181 8.09 -16.89 1.44
C ASP A 181 7.60 -15.62 0.71
N GLN A 182 7.98 -15.46 -0.57
CA GLN A 182 7.49 -14.36 -1.42
C GLN A 182 6.17 -14.70 -2.11
N VAL A 183 5.96 -16.00 -2.35
CA VAL A 183 4.79 -16.55 -3.00
C VAL A 183 4.25 -17.71 -2.17
N HIS A 184 2.94 -17.87 -2.12
CA HIS A 184 2.31 -19.05 -1.55
C HIS A 184 1.65 -19.89 -2.64
N VAL A 185 1.88 -21.20 -2.63
CA VAL A 185 1.26 -22.15 -3.57
C VAL A 185 0.29 -23.02 -2.81
N ASP A 186 -1.01 -22.82 -3.07
CA ASP A 186 -2.08 -23.60 -2.44
C ASP A 186 -2.58 -24.71 -3.39
N ALA A 187 -2.92 -25.85 -2.81
CA ALA A 187 -3.15 -27.11 -3.54
C ALA A 187 -4.55 -27.20 -4.20
N THR A 188 -5.40 -26.17 -4.09
CA THR A 188 -6.81 -26.30 -4.48
C THR A 188 -7.39 -25.07 -5.16
N VAL A 189 -7.63 -25.18 -6.46
CA VAL A 189 -8.70 -24.47 -7.15
C VAL A 189 -9.72 -25.49 -7.64
N ARG A 190 -10.98 -25.36 -7.22
CA ARG A 190 -12.09 -26.06 -7.89
C ARG A 190 -12.56 -25.20 -9.06
N SER A 191 -12.06 -25.43 -10.27
CA SER A 191 -12.65 -24.79 -11.46
C SER A 191 -14.03 -25.38 -11.74
N GLY A 192 -15.01 -24.54 -12.09
CA GLY A 192 -16.36 -24.98 -12.46
C GLY A 192 -16.37 -26.01 -13.60
N GLN A 193 -17.36 -26.92 -13.55
CA GLN A 193 -17.68 -28.01 -14.50
C GLN A 193 -16.59 -29.04 -14.86
N GLY A 194 -15.42 -29.01 -14.20
CA GLY A 194 -14.42 -30.07 -14.33
C GLY A 194 -13.47 -30.07 -13.13
N LEU A 195 -13.32 -31.22 -12.47
CA LEU A 195 -12.42 -31.45 -11.33
C LEU A 195 -10.94 -31.49 -11.78
N ALA A 196 -10.43 -30.39 -12.31
CA ALA A 196 -8.99 -30.22 -12.44
C ALA A 196 -8.46 -29.61 -11.14
N GLU A 197 -7.66 -30.37 -10.39
CA GLU A 197 -6.85 -29.82 -9.31
C GLU A 197 -5.76 -28.95 -9.94
N GLU A 198 -5.98 -27.64 -9.98
CA GLU A 198 -4.96 -26.67 -10.35
C GLU A 198 -4.47 -25.94 -9.09
N ARG A 199 -3.15 -25.73 -9.01
CA ARG A 199 -2.52 -25.01 -7.90
C ARG A 199 -2.74 -23.51 -8.05
N ALA A 200 -3.18 -22.86 -6.97
CA ALA A 200 -3.29 -21.41 -6.92
C ALA A 200 -1.99 -20.79 -6.41
N VAL A 201 -1.50 -19.77 -7.11
CA VAL A 201 -0.28 -19.05 -6.75
C VAL A 201 -0.64 -17.64 -6.28
N TYR A 202 -0.28 -17.31 -5.05
CA TYR A 202 -0.57 -16.04 -4.39
C TYR A 202 0.71 -15.28 -4.12
N LEU A 203 0.66 -13.95 -4.13
CA LEU A 203 1.63 -13.20 -3.32
C LEU A 203 1.35 -13.51 -1.85
N THR A 204 2.39 -13.75 -1.06
CA THR A 204 2.25 -14.12 0.37
C THR A 204 1.33 -13.17 1.15
N PRO A 205 1.40 -11.83 1.00
CA PRO A 205 0.48 -10.91 1.67
C PRO A 205 -1.00 -11.11 1.31
N PHE A 206 -1.30 -11.55 0.08
CA PHE A 206 -2.67 -11.81 -0.38
C PHE A 206 -3.22 -13.12 0.17
N TYR A 207 -2.41 -14.18 0.22
CA TYR A 207 -2.81 -15.45 0.83
C TYR A 207 -3.19 -15.26 2.31
N TYR A 208 -2.29 -14.67 3.11
CA TYR A 208 -2.58 -14.36 4.50
C TYR A 208 -3.64 -13.26 4.66
N GLY A 209 -3.81 -12.42 3.65
CA GLY A 209 -4.92 -11.47 3.54
C GLY A 209 -6.27 -12.19 3.50
N GLU A 210 -6.42 -13.15 2.60
CA GLU A 210 -7.63 -13.91 2.37
C GLU A 210 -8.02 -14.76 3.57
N ILE A 211 -7.09 -15.58 4.07
CA ILE A 211 -7.31 -16.39 5.28
C ILE A 211 -7.57 -15.49 6.49
N GLY A 212 -6.86 -14.37 6.59
CA GLY A 212 -7.04 -13.38 7.64
C GLY A 212 -8.45 -12.80 7.65
N VAL A 213 -8.98 -12.39 6.49
CA VAL A 213 -10.35 -11.89 6.36
C VAL A 213 -11.37 -12.97 6.72
N ALA A 214 -11.25 -14.16 6.13
CA ALA A 214 -12.18 -15.26 6.38
C ALA A 214 -12.23 -15.65 7.86
N GLY A 215 -11.05 -15.88 8.47
CA GLY A 215 -10.95 -16.26 9.87
C GLY A 215 -11.43 -15.19 10.84
N ARG A 216 -11.23 -13.91 10.53
CA ARG A 216 -11.70 -12.79 11.37
C ARG A 216 -13.20 -12.59 11.27
N LEU A 217 -13.78 -12.70 10.08
CA LEU A 217 -15.23 -12.67 9.93
C LEU A 217 -15.89 -13.80 10.71
N GLN A 218 -15.36 -15.03 10.62
CA GLN A 218 -15.83 -16.15 11.43
C GLN A 218 -15.71 -15.85 12.93
N ARG A 219 -14.58 -15.30 13.37
CA ARG A 219 -14.37 -14.92 14.78
C ARG A 219 -15.39 -13.88 15.25
N LEU A 220 -15.66 -12.85 14.45
CA LEU A 220 -16.66 -11.82 14.77
C LEU A 220 -18.06 -12.42 14.84
N MET A 221 -18.44 -13.23 13.84
CA MET A 221 -19.75 -13.88 13.78
C MET A 221 -20.02 -14.81 14.98
N HIS A 222 -18.98 -15.44 15.52
CA HIS A 222 -19.08 -16.37 16.64
C HIS A 222 -18.62 -15.78 17.99
N ALA A 223 -18.42 -14.46 18.07
CA ALA A 223 -18.00 -13.82 19.31
C ALA A 223 -19.09 -13.91 20.38
N THR A 224 -18.71 -14.40 21.55
CA THR A 224 -19.61 -14.55 22.72
C THR A 224 -19.94 -13.22 23.37
N GLU A 225 -19.02 -12.26 23.36
CA GLU A 225 -19.21 -10.92 23.89
C GLU A 225 -20.10 -10.10 22.97
N ASP A 226 -21.07 -9.37 23.54
CA ASP A 226 -21.96 -8.46 22.82
C ASP A 226 -21.99 -7.06 23.43
N ARG A 227 -21.39 -6.08 22.75
CA ARG A 227 -21.42 -4.68 23.21
C ARG A 227 -22.76 -3.99 22.95
N LEU A 228 -23.55 -4.54 22.03
CA LEU A 228 -24.88 -4.03 21.65
C LEU A 228 -26.01 -4.92 22.21
N TYR A 229 -25.74 -5.69 23.28
CA TYR A 229 -26.68 -6.68 23.82
C TYR A 229 -28.07 -6.10 24.16
N THR A 230 -28.14 -4.82 24.53
CA THR A 230 -29.38 -4.10 24.84
C THR A 230 -30.40 -4.17 23.70
N PHE A 231 -29.96 -4.27 22.45
CA PHE A 231 -30.86 -4.32 21.29
C PHE A 231 -31.57 -5.68 21.11
N HIS A 232 -31.16 -6.74 21.81
CA HIS A 232 -31.87 -8.04 21.75
C HIS A 232 -33.23 -7.98 22.45
N SER A 233 -33.36 -7.17 23.51
CA SER A 233 -34.59 -6.98 24.27
C SER A 233 -35.32 -5.66 23.95
N PHE A 234 -34.97 -5.01 22.84
CA PHE A 234 -35.58 -3.74 22.43
C PHE A 234 -37.03 -3.94 21.96
N ASP A 235 -37.94 -3.03 22.37
CA ASP A 235 -39.27 -2.91 21.77
C ASP A 235 -39.14 -2.22 20.40
N TRP A 236 -38.93 -3.03 19.35
CA TRP A 236 -38.73 -2.55 17.99
C TRP A 236 -39.91 -1.73 17.45
N PRO A 237 -41.18 -2.16 17.56
CA PRO A 237 -42.33 -1.33 17.19
C PRO A 237 -42.31 0.05 17.84
N GLN A 238 -42.08 0.13 19.16
CA GLN A 238 -42.03 1.40 19.86
C GLN A 238 -40.83 2.25 19.42
N ALA A 239 -39.65 1.65 19.28
CA ALA A 239 -38.44 2.35 18.86
C ALA A 239 -38.62 2.99 17.46
N PHE A 240 -39.16 2.26 16.48
CA PHE A 240 -39.43 2.81 15.15
C PHE A 240 -40.51 3.90 15.17
N ALA A 241 -41.53 3.77 16.01
CA ALA A 241 -42.58 4.79 16.16
C ALA A 241 -42.04 6.10 16.77
N VAL A 242 -41.06 6.02 17.68
CA VAL A 242 -40.36 7.20 18.22
C VAL A 242 -39.51 7.85 17.13
N VAL A 243 -38.69 7.08 16.40
CA VAL A 243 -37.88 7.61 15.31
C VAL A 243 -38.74 8.29 14.25
N GLN A 244 -39.85 7.67 13.84
CA GLN A 244 -40.76 8.24 12.85
C GLN A 244 -41.36 9.58 13.33
N ARG A 245 -41.71 9.71 14.61
CA ARG A 245 -42.19 10.97 15.18
C ARG A 245 -41.14 12.06 15.15
N ASP A 246 -39.91 11.75 15.57
CA ASP A 246 -38.85 12.74 15.74
C ASP A 246 -38.22 13.17 14.42
N SER A 247 -38.17 12.28 13.43
CA SER A 247 -37.51 12.55 12.14
C SER A 247 -38.47 12.71 10.97
N GLY A 248 -39.75 12.37 11.13
CA GLY A 248 -40.73 12.29 10.04
C GLY A 248 -40.45 11.17 9.02
N LEU A 249 -39.50 10.26 9.31
CA LEU A 249 -39.09 9.20 8.38
C LEU A 249 -39.86 7.92 8.67
N ALA A 250 -40.74 7.52 7.77
CA ALA A 250 -41.40 6.22 7.82
C ALA A 250 -40.51 5.16 7.14
N LEU A 251 -39.99 4.21 7.91
CA LEU A 251 -39.22 3.09 7.37
C LEU A 251 -40.15 2.03 6.78
N THR A 252 -39.76 1.48 5.63
CA THR A 252 -40.39 0.27 5.08
C THR A 252 -40.06 -0.97 5.93
N PRO A 253 -40.86 -2.05 5.87
CA PRO A 253 -40.58 -3.27 6.63
C PRO A 253 -39.16 -3.84 6.39
N ARG A 254 -38.66 -3.78 5.15
CA ARG A 254 -37.29 -4.21 4.83
C ARG A 254 -36.21 -3.33 5.44
N GLN A 255 -36.44 -2.02 5.54
CA GLN A 255 -35.49 -1.12 6.20
C GLN A 255 -35.52 -1.33 7.72
N GLN A 256 -36.70 -1.57 8.30
CA GLN A 256 -36.83 -1.94 9.72
C GLN A 256 -36.08 -3.24 10.02
N GLU A 257 -36.24 -4.27 9.18
CA GLU A 257 -35.49 -5.52 9.27
C GLU A 257 -33.99 -5.27 9.15
N ALA A 258 -33.55 -4.45 8.20
CA ALA A 258 -32.13 -4.12 8.04
C ALA A 258 -31.54 -3.43 9.29
N VAL A 259 -32.26 -2.46 9.89
CA VAL A 259 -31.83 -1.80 11.14
C VAL A 259 -31.76 -2.81 12.28
N ARG A 260 -32.79 -3.65 12.44
CA ARG A 260 -32.82 -4.68 13.49
C ARG A 260 -31.68 -5.68 13.34
N THR A 261 -31.45 -6.19 12.13
CA THR A 261 -30.36 -7.12 11.84
C THR A 261 -29.01 -6.50 12.13
N ALA A 262 -28.77 -5.25 11.69
CA ALA A 262 -27.50 -4.57 11.93
C ALA A 262 -27.21 -4.28 13.41
N LEU A 263 -28.23 -4.15 14.25
CA LEU A 263 -28.08 -3.91 15.70
C LEU A 263 -28.13 -5.18 16.57
N THR A 264 -28.49 -6.34 15.99
CA THR A 264 -28.61 -7.61 16.74
C THR A 264 -27.66 -8.70 16.24
N GLN A 265 -27.04 -8.51 15.07
CA GLN A 265 -26.04 -9.41 14.52
C GLN A 265 -24.65 -8.78 14.58
N ARG A 266 -23.63 -9.61 14.79
CA ARG A 266 -22.20 -9.21 14.84
C ARG A 266 -21.67 -8.62 13.55
N VAL A 267 -22.12 -9.19 12.44
CA VAL A 267 -21.71 -8.77 11.09
C VAL A 267 -22.97 -8.71 10.24
N ALA A 268 -23.20 -7.54 9.63
CA ALA A 268 -24.33 -7.32 8.74
C ALA A 268 -23.86 -6.62 7.47
N VAL A 269 -24.36 -7.06 6.32
CA VAL A 269 -24.09 -6.43 5.03
C VAL A 269 -25.40 -5.86 4.49
N LEU A 270 -25.45 -4.52 4.40
CA LEU A 270 -26.60 -3.82 3.82
C LEU A 270 -26.35 -3.54 2.33
N THR A 271 -26.99 -4.33 1.46
CA THR A 271 -26.94 -4.11 0.02
C THR A 271 -28.20 -3.39 -0.47
N GLY A 272 -28.08 -2.68 -1.58
CA GLY A 272 -29.20 -1.97 -2.21
C GLY A 272 -28.76 -1.09 -3.36
N GLY A 273 -29.55 -1.04 -4.44
CA GLY A 273 -29.29 -0.17 -5.58
C GLY A 273 -29.44 1.32 -5.26
N PRO A 274 -29.11 2.22 -6.20
CA PRO A 274 -29.38 3.65 -6.05
C PRO A 274 -30.85 3.93 -5.71
N GLY A 275 -31.10 4.86 -4.78
CA GLY A 275 -32.47 5.26 -4.41
C GLY A 275 -33.23 4.30 -3.48
N THR A 276 -32.63 3.18 -3.05
CA THR A 276 -33.29 2.19 -2.16
C THR A 276 -33.39 2.60 -0.69
N GLY A 277 -33.01 3.83 -0.35
CA GLY A 277 -33.14 4.35 1.03
C GLY A 277 -32.09 3.82 2.01
N LYS A 278 -30.92 3.33 1.55
CA LYS A 278 -29.80 2.91 2.43
C LYS A 278 -29.40 4.00 3.43
N THR A 279 -29.35 5.25 2.97
CA THR A 279 -29.05 6.41 3.82
C THR A 279 -30.08 6.58 4.92
N THR A 280 -31.37 6.39 4.64
CA THR A 280 -32.46 6.46 5.63
C THR A 280 -32.33 5.36 6.68
N THR A 281 -32.00 4.14 6.25
CA THR A 281 -31.72 3.00 7.15
C THR A 281 -30.55 3.33 8.07
N MET A 282 -29.45 3.82 7.52
CA MET A 282 -28.25 4.16 8.26
C MET A 282 -28.45 5.32 9.24
N GLN A 283 -29.18 6.37 8.84
CA GLN A 283 -29.56 7.47 9.73
C GLN A 283 -30.40 6.98 10.91
N THR A 284 -31.32 6.05 10.68
CA THR A 284 -32.14 5.47 11.76
C THR A 284 -31.29 4.64 12.70
N LEU A 285 -30.39 3.82 12.17
CA LEU A 285 -29.44 3.05 12.97
C LEU A 285 -28.58 3.95 13.86
N ILE A 286 -28.02 5.03 13.31
CA ILE A 286 -27.22 6.01 14.07
C ILE A 286 -28.05 6.67 15.18
N ARG A 287 -29.30 7.05 14.91
CA ARG A 287 -30.19 7.65 15.92
C ARG A 287 -30.46 6.70 17.08
N LEU A 288 -30.64 5.41 16.80
CA LEU A 288 -30.85 4.40 17.84
C LEU A 288 -29.58 4.19 18.67
N LEU A 289 -28.40 4.15 18.05
CA LEU A 289 -27.11 4.09 18.76
C LEU A 289 -26.88 5.32 19.66
N ASP A 290 -27.17 6.52 19.15
CA ASP A 290 -27.11 7.76 19.92
C ASP A 290 -28.06 7.71 21.13
N ALA A 291 -29.29 7.21 20.94
CA ALA A 291 -30.29 7.12 21.99
C ALA A 291 -29.90 6.15 23.13
N THR A 292 -29.13 5.10 22.83
CA THR A 292 -28.61 4.15 23.82
C THR A 292 -27.25 4.55 24.38
N GLY A 293 -26.64 5.62 23.88
CA GLY A 293 -25.28 6.03 24.25
C GLY A 293 -24.19 5.07 23.75
N SER A 294 -24.48 4.24 22.75
CA SER A 294 -23.54 3.28 22.18
C SER A 294 -22.55 4.00 21.25
N SER A 295 -21.26 3.71 21.40
CA SER A 295 -20.20 4.34 20.61
C SER A 295 -20.09 3.69 19.22
N TYR A 296 -19.86 4.50 18.19
CA TYR A 296 -19.70 3.99 16.82
C TYR A 296 -18.70 4.82 16.03
N VAL A 297 -18.15 4.22 14.98
CA VAL A 297 -17.30 4.90 14.00
C VAL A 297 -17.87 4.77 12.60
N LEU A 298 -17.79 5.87 11.84
CA LEU A 298 -18.22 5.93 10.45
C LEU A 298 -17.00 5.99 9.54
N ALA A 299 -16.90 5.05 8.60
CA ALA A 299 -15.78 4.92 7.69
C ALA A 299 -16.24 4.76 6.24
N SER A 300 -15.36 5.16 5.31
CA SER A 300 -15.51 4.82 3.89
C SER A 300 -14.14 4.69 3.22
N PRO A 301 -13.99 3.93 2.12
CA PRO A 301 -12.70 3.79 1.44
C PRO A 301 -12.15 5.11 0.87
N THR A 302 -13.03 6.02 0.43
CA THR A 302 -12.62 7.28 -0.22
C THR A 302 -13.01 8.52 0.57
N GLY A 303 -12.22 9.59 0.44
CA GLY A 303 -12.48 10.86 1.14
C GLY A 303 -13.78 11.54 0.71
N ARG A 304 -14.15 11.42 -0.57
CA ARG A 304 -15.41 11.96 -1.09
C ARG A 304 -16.63 11.24 -0.50
N ALA A 305 -16.58 9.91 -0.43
CA ALA A 305 -17.65 9.12 0.17
C ALA A 305 -17.76 9.38 1.68
N ALA A 306 -16.63 9.44 2.41
CA ALA A 306 -16.63 9.83 3.83
C ALA A 306 -17.24 11.23 4.07
N LYS A 307 -16.96 12.21 3.20
CA LYS A 307 -17.56 13.55 3.28
C LYS A 307 -19.09 13.48 3.10
N ARG A 308 -19.57 12.78 2.07
CA ARG A 308 -21.02 12.62 1.82
C ARG A 308 -21.71 11.86 2.95
N LEU A 309 -21.07 10.83 3.48
CA LEU A 309 -21.55 10.09 4.64
C LEU A 309 -21.68 11.02 5.86
N SER A 310 -20.72 11.92 6.05
CA SER A 310 -20.78 12.90 7.13
C SER A 310 -21.92 13.90 6.96
N GLU A 311 -22.11 14.42 5.75
CA GLU A 311 -23.20 15.35 5.42
C GLU A 311 -24.57 14.69 5.58
N ALA A 312 -24.71 13.45 5.13
CA ALA A 312 -25.96 12.71 5.20
C ALA A 312 -26.33 12.31 6.63
N THR A 313 -25.35 11.96 7.47
CA THR A 313 -25.62 11.49 8.84
C THR A 313 -25.55 12.59 9.88
N GLY A 314 -24.94 13.73 9.56
CA GLY A 314 -24.63 14.80 10.52
C GLY A 314 -23.52 14.43 11.51
N LYS A 315 -22.78 13.35 11.25
CA LYS A 315 -21.75 12.78 12.15
C LYS A 315 -20.40 12.72 11.43
N GLN A 316 -19.31 12.79 12.17
CA GLN A 316 -17.98 12.76 11.55
C GLN A 316 -17.66 11.36 11.02
N ALA A 317 -17.47 11.24 9.70
CA ALA A 317 -16.90 10.05 9.08
C ALA A 317 -15.46 10.28 8.61
N LYS A 318 -14.67 9.21 8.58
CA LYS A 318 -13.26 9.22 8.18
C LYS A 318 -13.05 8.28 6.98
N THR A 319 -11.93 8.45 6.27
CA THR A 319 -11.46 7.37 5.41
C THR A 319 -10.98 6.21 6.27
N ILE A 320 -11.04 4.98 5.76
CA ILE A 320 -10.52 3.80 6.50
C ILE A 320 -9.05 4.00 6.85
N HIS A 321 -8.24 4.50 5.92
CA HIS A 321 -6.84 4.84 6.18
C HIS A 321 -6.66 5.82 7.36
N ARG A 322 -7.49 6.86 7.45
CA ARG A 322 -7.42 7.82 8.57
C ARG A 322 -7.98 7.24 9.87
N LEU A 323 -9.00 6.38 9.78
CA LEU A 323 -9.53 5.66 10.93
C LEU A 323 -8.49 4.73 11.54
N LEU A 324 -7.72 4.04 10.69
CA LEU A 324 -6.65 3.12 11.10
C LEU A 324 -5.31 3.81 11.40
N GLU A 325 -5.28 5.14 11.45
CA GLU A 325 -4.08 5.93 11.75
C GLU A 325 -2.90 5.60 10.82
N PHE A 326 -3.19 5.51 9.51
CA PHE A 326 -2.18 5.26 8.48
C PHE A 326 -1.07 6.30 8.49
N SER A 327 0.17 5.84 8.68
CA SER A 327 1.36 6.69 8.71
C SER A 327 2.27 6.38 7.52
N PRO A 328 2.40 7.30 6.54
CA PRO A 328 3.36 7.15 5.47
C PRO A 328 4.78 7.49 5.97
N GLY A 329 5.55 6.47 6.36
CA GLY A 329 6.99 6.59 6.52
C GLY A 329 7.50 6.48 7.96
N GLY A 330 7.85 5.25 8.35
CA GLY A 330 8.94 4.96 9.27
C GLY A 330 9.89 3.96 8.60
N ALA A 331 11.11 3.79 9.13
CA ALA A 331 12.15 2.89 8.61
C ALA A 331 11.77 1.38 8.57
N GLY A 332 10.51 1.04 8.84
CA GLY A 332 9.92 -0.31 8.78
C GLY A 332 8.70 -0.44 7.87
N GLY A 333 8.41 0.54 7.00
CA GLY A 333 7.35 0.44 5.98
C GLY A 333 6.04 1.17 6.29
N PHE A 334 5.03 0.93 5.45
CA PHE A 334 3.66 1.43 5.63
C PHE A 334 2.98 0.71 6.79
N GLY A 335 2.46 1.45 7.77
CA GLY A 335 1.84 0.86 8.97
C GLY A 335 0.52 1.53 9.34
N PHE A 336 -0.39 0.72 9.89
CA PHE A 336 -1.61 1.18 10.55
C PHE A 336 -1.40 1.21 12.06
N GLY A 337 -1.69 2.36 12.69
CA GLY A 337 -1.60 2.50 14.15
C GLY A 337 -2.68 1.73 14.91
N ARG A 338 -3.81 1.44 14.25
CA ARG A 338 -4.88 0.57 14.77
C ARG A 338 -4.75 -0.85 14.24
N ASN A 339 -4.78 -1.83 15.14
CA ASN A 339 -4.58 -3.24 14.85
C ASN A 339 -5.11 -4.12 16.01
N GLU A 340 -4.71 -5.38 16.07
CA GLU A 340 -5.18 -6.33 17.11
C GLU A 340 -4.72 -5.95 18.52
N ASP A 341 -3.53 -5.35 18.64
CA ASP A 341 -2.94 -4.94 19.92
C ASP A 341 -3.43 -3.55 20.35
N ASN A 342 -3.85 -2.73 19.38
CA ASN A 342 -4.43 -1.40 19.59
C ASN A 342 -5.73 -1.24 18.79
N PRO A 343 -6.83 -1.87 19.23
CA PRO A 343 -8.08 -1.88 18.48
C PRO A 343 -8.77 -0.52 18.44
N LEU A 344 -9.79 -0.41 17.61
CA LEU A 344 -10.70 0.73 17.55
C LEU A 344 -11.51 0.82 18.85
N THR A 345 -11.76 2.05 19.31
CA THR A 345 -12.64 2.32 20.44
C THR A 345 -14.04 2.60 19.93
N ALA A 346 -14.83 1.55 19.72
CA ALA A 346 -16.23 1.62 19.30
C ALA A 346 -16.99 0.36 19.71
N ASP A 347 -18.31 0.46 19.83
CA ASP A 347 -19.25 -0.66 19.96
C ASP A 347 -19.82 -1.10 18.61
N MET A 348 -19.68 -0.26 17.56
CA MET A 348 -20.04 -0.59 16.19
C MET A 348 -19.12 0.11 15.17
N VAL A 349 -18.68 -0.64 14.14
CA VAL A 349 -17.94 -0.09 13.00
C VAL A 349 -18.83 -0.10 11.76
N ILE A 350 -19.13 1.09 11.22
CA ILE A 350 -20.00 1.24 10.04
C ILE A 350 -19.15 1.66 8.84
N VAL A 351 -19.14 0.85 7.80
CA VAL A 351 -18.41 1.12 6.55
C VAL A 351 -19.39 1.37 5.40
N ASP A 352 -19.37 2.56 4.83
CA ASP A 352 -20.10 2.88 3.61
C ASP A 352 -19.23 2.69 2.36
N GLU A 353 -19.87 2.37 1.24
CA GLU A 353 -19.21 2.02 -0.02
C GLU A 353 -18.26 0.82 0.10
N ALA A 354 -18.69 -0.22 0.84
CA ALA A 354 -17.91 -1.44 1.06
C ALA A 354 -17.52 -2.17 -0.24
N SER A 355 -18.21 -1.92 -1.36
CA SER A 355 -17.85 -2.46 -2.68
C SER A 355 -16.51 -1.97 -3.22
N MET A 356 -15.94 -0.90 -2.64
CA MET A 356 -14.61 -0.39 -3.00
C MET A 356 -13.48 -0.95 -2.11
N LEU A 357 -13.79 -1.88 -1.20
CA LEU A 357 -12.79 -2.49 -0.34
C LEU A 357 -11.96 -3.53 -1.08
N ASP A 358 -10.64 -3.39 -1.03
CA ASP A 358 -9.70 -4.45 -1.41
C ASP A 358 -9.43 -5.41 -0.24
N LEU A 359 -8.83 -6.56 -0.55
CA LEU A 359 -8.54 -7.62 0.41
C LEU A 359 -7.62 -7.16 1.55
N LEU A 360 -6.55 -6.43 1.23
CA LEU A 360 -5.52 -6.05 2.20
C LEU A 360 -6.03 -4.99 3.18
N LEU A 361 -6.77 -4.00 2.68
CA LEU A 361 -7.42 -2.98 3.49
C LEU A 361 -8.53 -3.60 4.35
N THR A 362 -9.30 -4.55 3.81
CA THR A 362 -10.30 -5.29 4.58
C THR A 362 -9.66 -6.08 5.72
N ASN A 363 -8.58 -6.82 5.43
CA ASN A 363 -7.83 -7.54 6.47
C ASN A 363 -7.32 -6.59 7.56
N SER A 364 -6.77 -5.44 7.16
CA SER A 364 -6.27 -4.41 8.08
C SER A 364 -7.37 -3.79 8.94
N LEU A 365 -8.55 -3.54 8.36
CA LEU A 365 -9.71 -3.06 9.09
C LEU A 365 -10.19 -4.09 10.11
N LEU A 366 -10.38 -5.35 9.69
CA LEU A 366 -10.86 -6.42 10.57
C LEU A 366 -9.89 -6.74 11.71
N LYS A 367 -8.58 -6.55 11.51
CA LYS A 367 -7.58 -6.61 12.58
C LYS A 367 -7.83 -5.60 13.70
N ALA A 368 -8.37 -4.44 13.35
CA ALA A 368 -8.58 -3.34 14.28
C ALA A 368 -9.96 -3.36 14.96
N ILE A 369 -10.87 -4.29 14.60
CA ILE A 369 -12.19 -4.41 15.23
C ILE A 369 -12.03 -5.17 16.55
N PRO A 370 -12.40 -4.58 17.70
CA PRO A 370 -12.31 -5.26 18.98
C PRO A 370 -13.36 -6.38 19.10
N ALA A 371 -13.12 -7.33 20.00
CA ALA A 371 -14.09 -8.37 20.30
C ALA A 371 -15.43 -7.76 20.78
N GLY A 372 -16.53 -8.31 20.26
CA GLY A 372 -17.90 -7.97 20.62
C GLY A 372 -18.46 -6.66 20.07
N ALA A 373 -17.66 -5.89 19.30
CA ALA A 373 -18.12 -4.72 18.54
C ALA A 373 -18.75 -5.08 17.18
#